data_AF-A0A7W9CM08-F1
#
_entry.id   AF-A0A7W9CM08-F1
#
_cell.length_a   1.000
_cell.length_b   1.000
_cell.length_c   1.000
_cell.angle_alpha   90.00
_cell.angle_beta   90.00
_cell.angle_gamma   90.00
#
_symmetry.space_group_name_H-M   'P 1'
#
loop_
_entity.id
_entity.type
_entity.pdbx_description
1 polymer ?
#
loop_
_entity_poly.entity_id
_entity_poly.type
_entity_poly.pdbx_seq_one_letter_code
_entity_poly.pdbx_strand_id
1 'polypeptide(L)'
;MTGNPWVDDEDDDTWLNHQAPSPKQTNTEAPGSPLPYLEPEVEAALAADGPPEWLGTRWRDIEPGQQWDAWNGLRRWVDWFIREYRLTTSDVPPCWYRHPDLTAELYAAMCMEYKVWEEQAPGLAPMMMWHPNVAQLRSRLKDMTHEAGCVQAGGHKEPVAYSGTVGAYELDYDEDDWITAASTIRTEKVIDRPTSGVTFIRARAVDPDGVEHGASDPLGLRARSVADAGSVRLAYTSATPGQAGVAVNITGGPEDLSVVWEESPDGTTWAAMNTADEPTGDRSQP
;
A
#
# COMPACT_ATOMS: atom_id res chain seq x y z
N MET A 1 36.75 -53.03 -25.73
CA MET A 1 35.45 -52.65 -25.12
C MET A 1 35.73 -51.40 -24.31
N THR A 2 35.40 -50.24 -24.85
CA THR A 2 35.75 -48.92 -24.32
C THR A 2 34.70 -48.47 -23.31
N GLY A 3 35.13 -48.30 -22.05
CA GLY A 3 34.33 -47.82 -20.93
C GLY A 3 34.04 -46.33 -21.00
N ASN A 4 32.97 -45.93 -20.31
CA ASN A 4 32.34 -44.62 -20.32
C ASN A 4 33.26 -43.54 -19.69
N PRO A 5 33.50 -42.39 -20.34
CA PRO A 5 34.54 -41.44 -19.94
C PRO A 5 34.13 -40.36 -18.91
N TRP A 6 33.09 -40.60 -18.10
CA TRP A 6 32.50 -39.55 -17.23
C TRP A 6 32.13 -40.01 -15.82
N VAL A 7 32.96 -40.86 -15.21
CA VAL A 7 33.00 -41.18 -13.77
C VAL A 7 34.42 -41.74 -13.55
N ASP A 8 35.32 -41.28 -12.69
CA ASP A 8 35.28 -40.65 -11.38
C ASP A 8 36.48 -39.69 -11.24
N ASP A 9 36.37 -38.67 -10.37
CA ASP A 9 37.41 -38.25 -9.42
C ASP A 9 36.73 -37.27 -8.44
N GLU A 10 35.99 -37.84 -7.48
CA GLU A 10 35.65 -37.18 -6.21
C GLU A 10 36.92 -37.15 -5.35
N ASP A 11 37.21 -35.98 -4.75
CA ASP A 11 38.22 -35.68 -3.70
C ASP A 11 39.26 -34.60 -4.11
N ASP A 12 38.81 -33.39 -4.43
CA ASP A 12 39.66 -32.19 -4.34
C ASP A 12 38.94 -31.04 -3.62
N ASP A 13 38.71 -31.24 -2.32
CA ASP A 13 38.15 -30.24 -1.39
C ASP A 13 39.20 -29.22 -0.89
N THR A 14 40.33 -29.05 -1.60
CA THR A 14 41.41 -28.15 -1.16
C THR A 14 41.10 -26.67 -1.32
N TRP A 15 40.01 -26.29 -2.01
CA TRP A 15 39.61 -24.88 -2.17
C TRP A 15 38.70 -24.35 -1.03
N LEU A 16 38.21 -25.21 -0.14
CA LEU A 16 37.30 -24.84 0.95
C LEU A 16 38.00 -24.32 2.22
N ASN A 17 39.34 -24.41 2.31
CA ASN A 17 40.07 -24.16 3.57
C ASN A 17 41.21 -23.14 3.49
N HIS A 18 41.01 -22.05 2.75
CA HIS A 18 41.84 -20.85 2.90
C HIS A 18 41.20 -19.87 3.90
N GLN A 19 41.59 -19.97 5.17
CA GLN A 19 41.44 -18.88 6.13
C GLN A 19 42.33 -17.70 5.68
N ALA A 20 41.75 -16.80 4.89
CA ALA A 20 42.33 -15.49 4.65
C ALA A 20 42.26 -14.66 5.96
N PRO A 21 43.34 -13.98 6.39
CA PRO A 21 43.27 -13.10 7.54
C PRO A 21 42.28 -11.96 7.26
N SER A 22 41.34 -11.72 8.18
CA SER A 22 40.34 -10.66 8.06
C SER A 22 41.01 -9.31 7.80
N PRO A 23 40.48 -8.45 6.90
CA PRO A 23 41.02 -7.11 6.73
C PRO A 23 40.78 -6.33 8.02
N LYS A 24 41.83 -5.66 8.52
CA LYS A 24 41.69 -4.68 9.61
C LYS A 24 40.64 -3.65 9.18
N GLN A 25 39.53 -3.57 9.91
CA GLN A 25 38.63 -2.43 9.85
C GLN A 25 39.43 -1.18 10.19
N THR A 26 39.74 -0.39 9.17
CA THR A 26 40.16 1.00 9.34
C THR A 26 38.91 1.83 9.15
N ASN A 27 38.26 2.18 10.27
CA ASN A 27 37.26 3.23 10.30
C ASN A 27 37.95 4.54 9.92
N THR A 28 37.84 4.95 8.66
CA THR A 28 38.04 6.34 8.26
C THR A 28 37.06 6.65 7.15
N GLU A 29 35.99 7.37 7.48
CA GLU A 29 35.25 8.17 6.50
C GLU A 29 36.26 9.11 5.82
N ALA A 30 36.54 8.86 4.55
CA ALA A 30 37.26 9.78 3.70
C ALA A 30 36.27 10.31 2.65
N PRO A 31 36.07 11.65 2.55
CA PRO A 31 35.25 12.22 1.49
C PRO A 31 35.89 11.92 0.14
N GLY A 32 35.08 11.53 -0.84
CA GLY A 32 35.54 11.09 -2.15
C GLY A 32 36.52 12.07 -2.79
N SER A 33 37.78 11.67 -2.89
CA SER A 33 38.75 12.35 -3.76
C SER A 33 38.30 12.20 -5.22
N PRO A 34 38.23 13.29 -6.01
CA PRO A 34 38.00 13.21 -7.45
C PRO A 34 39.09 12.35 -8.10
N LEU A 35 38.72 11.51 -9.07
CA LEU A 35 39.68 10.68 -9.79
C LEU A 35 40.66 11.61 -10.56
N PRO A 36 41.99 11.54 -10.37
CA PRO A 36 42.89 12.63 -10.76
C PRO A 36 43.16 12.80 -12.27
N TYR A 37 42.45 12.06 -13.14
CA TYR A 37 42.80 11.94 -14.57
C TYR A 37 41.63 12.16 -15.53
N LEU A 38 40.41 12.45 -15.04
CA LEU A 38 39.30 12.80 -15.92
C LEU A 38 39.21 14.32 -16.00
N GLU A 39 39.32 14.85 -17.22
CA GLU A 39 39.07 16.28 -17.44
C GLU A 39 37.60 16.59 -17.08
N PRO A 40 37.28 17.75 -16.48
CA PRO A 40 35.92 18.09 -16.07
C PRO A 40 34.88 18.01 -17.20
N GLU A 41 35.29 18.23 -18.45
CA GLU A 41 34.45 18.08 -19.63
C GLU A 41 34.14 16.61 -19.95
N VAL A 42 35.08 15.69 -19.67
CA VAL A 42 34.89 14.24 -19.81
C VAL A 42 34.07 13.71 -18.64
N GLU A 43 34.27 14.21 -17.42
CA GLU A 43 33.38 13.92 -16.29
C GLU A 43 31.96 14.42 -16.56
N ALA A 44 31.80 15.62 -17.11
CA ALA A 44 30.49 16.16 -17.50
C ALA A 44 29.86 15.39 -18.66
N ALA A 45 30.64 14.92 -19.63
CA ALA A 45 30.15 14.09 -20.73
C ALA A 45 29.75 12.68 -20.27
N LEU A 46 30.47 12.09 -19.31
CA LEU A 46 30.13 10.81 -18.68
C LEU A 46 28.93 10.95 -17.72
N ALA A 47 28.79 12.11 -17.06
CA ALA A 47 27.60 12.45 -16.29
C ALA A 47 26.39 12.78 -17.19
N ALA A 48 26.62 13.18 -18.44
CA ALA A 48 25.60 13.33 -19.48
C ALA A 48 25.14 11.98 -20.07
N ASP A 49 25.75 10.86 -19.67
CA ASP A 49 25.38 9.49 -20.06
C ASP A 49 24.25 8.90 -19.18
N GLY A 50 23.56 9.77 -18.42
CA GLY A 50 22.37 9.41 -17.66
C GLY A 50 21.11 9.36 -18.54
N PRO A 51 20.01 8.76 -18.05
CA PRO A 51 18.73 8.81 -18.74
C PRO A 51 18.35 10.27 -19.02
N PRO A 52 17.68 10.54 -20.16
CA PRO A 52 17.07 11.85 -20.36
C PRO A 52 16.17 12.22 -19.18
N GLU A 53 16.20 13.49 -18.76
CA GLU A 53 15.48 13.96 -17.55
C GLU A 53 13.96 13.68 -17.60
N TRP A 54 13.37 13.64 -18.79
CA TRP A 54 11.95 13.34 -19.00
C TRP A 54 11.62 11.85 -18.83
N LEU A 55 12.59 10.93 -18.81
CA LEU A 55 12.35 9.49 -18.76
C LEU A 55 12.02 9.04 -17.33
N GLY A 56 10.87 8.40 -17.15
CA GLY A 56 10.36 8.00 -15.83
C GLY A 56 9.42 9.03 -15.18
N THR A 57 9.32 10.24 -15.75
CA THR A 57 8.28 11.21 -15.39
C THR A 57 6.96 10.80 -16.02
N ARG A 58 5.81 11.05 -15.36
CA ARG A 58 4.50 10.75 -15.97
C ARG A 58 4.38 11.49 -17.30
N TRP A 59 3.94 10.80 -18.36
CA TRP A 59 3.89 11.37 -19.71
C TRP A 59 3.18 12.74 -19.79
N ARG A 60 2.08 12.90 -19.05
CA ARG A 60 1.29 14.16 -19.00
C ARG A 60 1.97 15.28 -18.23
N ASP A 61 2.97 14.95 -17.41
CA ASP A 61 3.67 15.86 -16.51
C ASP A 61 5.08 16.21 -17.05
N ILE A 62 5.43 15.78 -18.28
CA ILE A 62 6.69 16.15 -18.93
C ILE A 62 6.68 17.65 -19.24
N GLU A 63 7.69 18.35 -18.73
CA GLU A 63 7.88 19.78 -18.88
C GLU A 63 7.85 20.19 -20.37
N PRO A 64 7.14 21.27 -20.76
CA PRO A 64 7.01 21.71 -22.15
C PRO A 64 8.34 21.81 -22.92
N GLY A 65 9.43 22.22 -22.26
CA GLY A 65 10.76 22.30 -22.87
C GLY A 65 11.35 20.95 -23.30
N GLN A 66 10.94 19.84 -22.66
CA GLN A 66 11.44 18.49 -22.91
C GLN A 66 10.52 17.67 -23.82
N GLN A 67 9.26 18.10 -24.03
CA GLN A 67 8.28 17.33 -24.79
C GLN A 67 8.74 16.97 -26.20
N TRP A 68 9.43 17.88 -26.89
CA TRP A 68 9.96 17.60 -28.23
C TRP A 68 10.93 16.42 -28.23
N ASP A 69 11.85 16.37 -27.28
CA ASP A 69 12.80 15.27 -27.16
C ASP A 69 12.11 13.98 -26.70
N ALA A 70 11.20 14.07 -25.73
CA ALA A 70 10.40 12.94 -25.27
C ALA A 70 9.59 12.28 -26.40
N TRP A 71 8.92 13.07 -27.25
CA TRP A 71 8.20 12.56 -28.42
C TRP A 71 9.11 11.85 -29.41
N ASN A 72 10.28 12.42 -29.70
CA ASN A 72 11.23 11.82 -30.63
C ASN A 72 11.90 10.57 -30.03
N GLY A 73 12.20 10.58 -28.74
CA GLY A 73 12.71 9.44 -27.98
C GLY A 73 11.72 8.28 -28.00
N LEU A 74 10.47 8.54 -27.63
CA LEU A 74 9.40 7.55 -27.66
C LEU A 74 9.20 7.00 -29.08
N ARG A 75 9.17 7.86 -30.11
CA ARG A 75 9.04 7.40 -31.49
C ARG A 75 10.16 6.43 -31.89
N ARG A 76 11.42 6.77 -31.62
CA ARG A 76 12.57 5.88 -31.93
C ARG A 76 12.44 4.54 -31.23
N TRP A 77 12.01 4.55 -29.97
CA TRP A 77 11.78 3.36 -29.18
C TRP A 77 10.64 2.50 -29.75
N VAL A 78 9.50 3.11 -30.08
CA VAL A 78 8.35 2.41 -30.70
C VAL A 78 8.75 1.81 -32.05
N ASP A 79 9.53 2.52 -32.86
CA ASP A 79 10.02 2.01 -34.15
C ASP A 79 10.90 0.76 -33.95
N TRP A 80 11.74 0.72 -32.90
CA TRP A 80 12.49 -0.49 -32.52
C TRP A 80 11.54 -1.60 -32.06
N PHE A 81 10.62 -1.29 -31.14
CA PHE A 81 9.71 -2.27 -30.54
C PHE A 81 8.85 -2.97 -31.61
N ILE A 82 8.34 -2.22 -32.59
CA ILE A 82 7.59 -2.77 -33.72
C ILE A 82 8.45 -3.73 -34.55
N ARG A 83 9.69 -3.35 -34.87
CA ARG A 83 10.59 -4.16 -35.70
C ARG A 83 11.05 -5.43 -34.97
N GLU A 84 11.42 -5.31 -33.70
CA GLU A 84 11.94 -6.40 -32.88
C GLU A 84 10.86 -7.45 -32.59
N TYR A 85 9.69 -7.01 -32.13
CA TYR A 85 8.58 -7.90 -31.77
C TYR A 85 7.61 -8.18 -32.94
N ARG A 86 7.92 -7.69 -34.14
CA ARG A 86 7.14 -7.87 -35.37
C ARG A 86 5.67 -7.50 -35.19
N LEU A 87 5.43 -6.35 -34.59
CA LEU A 87 4.10 -5.82 -34.37
C LEU A 87 3.48 -5.36 -35.69
N THR A 88 2.17 -5.53 -35.79
CA THR A 88 1.38 -5.13 -36.97
C THR A 88 0.60 -3.85 -36.69
N THR A 89 -0.04 -3.29 -37.71
CA THR A 89 -0.93 -2.13 -37.53
C THR A 89 -2.10 -2.40 -36.60
N SER A 90 -2.48 -3.66 -36.42
CA SER A 90 -3.50 -4.08 -35.45
C SER A 90 -2.98 -4.12 -34.01
N ASP A 91 -1.67 -4.15 -33.81
CA ASP A 91 -1.04 -4.01 -32.50
C ASP A 91 -0.77 -2.53 -32.21
N VAL A 92 -0.14 -1.80 -33.14
CA VAL A 92 0.17 -0.37 -33.00
C VAL A 92 -0.18 0.36 -34.31
N PRO A 93 -1.20 1.24 -34.35
CA PRO A 93 -1.62 1.90 -35.56
C PRO A 93 -0.64 3.01 -35.96
N PRO A 94 -0.54 3.39 -37.26
CA PRO A 94 0.33 4.49 -37.69
C PRO A 94 0.04 5.84 -37.02
N CYS A 95 -1.18 6.03 -36.52
CA CYS A 95 -1.61 7.22 -35.79
C CYS A 95 -1.54 7.07 -34.27
N TRP A 96 -0.79 6.11 -33.71
CA TRP A 96 -0.70 5.84 -32.27
C TRP A 96 -0.43 7.10 -31.42
N TYR A 97 0.36 8.04 -31.93
CA TYR A 97 0.71 9.31 -31.25
C TYR A 97 -0.48 10.27 -31.07
N ARG A 98 -1.62 9.98 -31.71
CA ARG A 98 -2.89 10.72 -31.55
C ARG A 98 -3.82 10.09 -30.52
N HIS A 99 -3.41 8.95 -29.95
CA HIS A 99 -4.19 8.18 -29.00
C HIS A 99 -3.47 8.22 -27.64
N PRO A 100 -3.97 9.02 -26.68
CA PRO A 100 -3.30 9.24 -25.40
C PRO A 100 -3.12 7.97 -24.56
N ASP A 101 -4.05 7.03 -24.67
CA ASP A 101 -4.02 5.70 -24.06
C ASP A 101 -2.87 4.85 -24.63
N LEU A 102 -2.78 4.72 -25.95
CA LEU A 102 -1.68 4.02 -26.63
C LEU A 102 -0.34 4.67 -26.32
N THR A 103 -0.28 6.00 -26.34
CA THR A 103 0.93 6.76 -26.05
C THR A 103 1.41 6.50 -24.61
N ALA A 104 0.49 6.53 -23.63
CA ALA A 104 0.81 6.27 -22.23
C ALA A 104 1.30 4.83 -22.01
N GLU A 105 0.64 3.85 -22.65
CA GLU A 105 1.01 2.43 -22.54
C GLU A 105 2.40 2.15 -23.15
N LEU A 106 2.69 2.70 -24.34
CA LEU A 106 3.99 2.58 -25.00
C LEU A 106 5.10 3.27 -24.21
N TYR A 107 4.81 4.45 -23.63
CA TYR A 107 5.78 5.17 -22.80
C TYR A 107 6.10 4.42 -21.50
N ALA A 108 5.09 3.82 -20.85
CA ALA A 108 5.30 2.99 -19.68
C ALA A 108 6.17 1.76 -20.00
N ALA A 109 5.96 1.15 -21.18
CA ALA A 109 6.78 0.05 -21.66
C ALA A 109 8.23 0.47 -21.91
N MET A 110 8.46 1.65 -22.50
CA MET A 110 9.80 2.23 -22.66
C MET A 110 10.50 2.40 -21.31
N CYS A 111 9.80 2.94 -20.31
CA CYS A 111 10.37 3.11 -18.96
C CYS A 111 10.73 1.78 -18.31
N MET A 112 9.90 0.74 -18.50
CA MET A 112 10.19 -0.61 -17.97
C MET A 112 11.40 -1.24 -18.65
N GLU A 113 11.48 -1.14 -19.98
CA GLU A 113 12.60 -1.69 -20.76
C GLU A 113 13.92 -1.04 -20.36
N TYR A 114 13.94 0.30 -20.27
CA TYR A 114 15.06 1.06 -19.74
C TYR A 114 15.44 0.57 -18.33
N LYS A 115 14.45 0.49 -17.42
CA LYS A 115 14.70 0.07 -16.04
C LYS A 115 15.29 -1.34 -15.93
N VAL A 116 14.90 -2.25 -16.82
CA VAL A 116 15.35 -3.63 -16.81
C VAL A 116 16.79 -3.79 -17.32
N TRP A 117 17.23 -2.96 -18.27
CA TRP A 117 18.55 -3.08 -18.89
C TRP A 117 19.61 -2.13 -18.30
N GLU A 118 19.21 -0.95 -17.83
CA GLU A 118 20.11 0.09 -17.33
C GLU A 118 20.46 -0.07 -15.84
N GLU A 119 20.11 -1.20 -15.23
CA GLU A 119 20.68 -1.60 -13.93
C GLU A 119 22.17 -1.99 -14.03
N GLN A 120 22.72 -2.11 -15.25
CA GLN A 120 24.13 -2.42 -15.54
C GLN A 120 24.70 -3.65 -14.80
N ALA A 121 23.81 -4.51 -14.31
CA ALA A 121 24.11 -5.76 -13.63
C ALA A 121 23.45 -6.91 -14.39
N PRO A 122 24.18 -8.01 -14.70
CA PRO A 122 23.56 -9.20 -15.25
C PRO A 122 22.49 -9.72 -14.30
N GLY A 123 21.23 -9.72 -14.75
CA GLY A 123 20.08 -10.10 -13.94
C GLY A 123 19.05 -10.88 -14.74
N LEU A 124 18.11 -11.51 -14.04
CA LEU A 124 17.01 -12.26 -14.66
C LEU A 124 15.82 -11.36 -15.05
N ALA A 125 15.87 -10.06 -14.72
CA ALA A 125 14.78 -9.11 -14.97
C ALA A 125 14.31 -9.07 -16.45
N PRO A 126 15.18 -9.16 -17.48
CA PRO A 126 14.72 -9.26 -18.86
C PRO A 126 13.82 -10.46 -19.12
N MET A 127 14.19 -11.64 -18.60
CA MET A 127 13.45 -12.88 -18.77
C MET A 127 12.17 -12.91 -17.91
N MET A 128 12.27 -12.42 -16.68
CA MET A 128 11.24 -12.59 -15.64
C MET A 128 10.26 -11.41 -15.55
N MET A 129 10.67 -10.21 -15.97
CA MET A 129 9.85 -9.00 -15.89
C MET A 129 9.51 -8.47 -17.28
N TRP A 130 10.50 -8.23 -18.14
CA TRP A 130 10.25 -7.58 -19.43
C TRP A 130 9.41 -8.45 -20.38
N HIS A 131 9.91 -9.62 -20.80
CA HIS A 131 9.23 -10.45 -21.79
C HIS A 131 7.81 -10.91 -21.38
N PRO A 132 7.55 -11.29 -20.12
CA PRO A 132 6.19 -11.58 -19.67
C PRO A 132 5.25 -10.37 -19.75
N ASN A 133 5.76 -9.15 -19.48
CA ASN A 133 4.98 -7.92 -19.63
C ASN A 133 4.79 -7.54 -21.10
N VAL A 134 5.75 -7.82 -21.99
CA VAL A 134 5.58 -7.60 -23.45
C VAL A 134 4.39 -8.40 -24.00
N ALA A 135 4.20 -9.64 -23.56
CA ALA A 135 3.05 -10.45 -23.99
C ALA A 135 1.71 -9.80 -23.58
N GLN A 136 1.63 -9.31 -22.34
CA GLN A 136 0.43 -8.65 -21.82
C GLN A 136 0.21 -7.27 -22.45
N LEU A 137 1.28 -6.50 -22.60
CA LEU A 137 1.32 -5.22 -23.30
C LEU A 137 0.75 -5.37 -24.71
N ARG A 138 1.20 -6.39 -25.46
CA ARG A 138 0.69 -6.65 -26.80
C ARG A 138 -0.82 -6.92 -26.82
N SER A 139 -1.35 -7.63 -25.81
CA SER A 139 -2.79 -7.84 -25.70
C SER A 139 -3.53 -6.51 -25.50
N ARG A 140 -3.09 -5.69 -24.54
CA ARG A 140 -3.70 -4.38 -24.26
C ARG A 140 -3.62 -3.44 -25.46
N LEU A 141 -2.48 -3.39 -26.14
CA LEU A 141 -2.30 -2.58 -27.35
C LEU A 141 -3.26 -2.98 -28.47
N LYS A 142 -3.51 -4.28 -28.66
CA LYS A 142 -4.52 -4.74 -29.63
C LYS A 142 -5.92 -4.29 -29.25
N ASP A 143 -6.29 -4.41 -27.98
CA ASP A 143 -7.61 -4.02 -27.50
C ASP A 143 -7.81 -2.50 -27.66
N MET A 144 -6.85 -1.69 -27.21
CA MET A 144 -6.84 -0.23 -27.39
C MET A 144 -6.91 0.16 -28.87
N THR A 145 -6.11 -0.48 -29.73
CA THR A 145 -6.11 -0.22 -31.17
C THR A 145 -7.45 -0.60 -31.81
N HIS A 146 -8.05 -1.70 -31.37
CA HIS A 146 -9.35 -2.14 -31.83
C HIS A 146 -10.45 -1.15 -31.44
N GLU A 147 -10.45 -0.68 -30.19
CA GLU A 147 -11.40 0.31 -29.67
C GLU A 147 -11.25 1.68 -30.35
N ALA A 148 -10.02 2.12 -30.61
CA ALA A 148 -9.73 3.33 -31.38
C ALA A 148 -10.37 3.26 -32.79
N GLY A 149 -10.47 2.06 -33.39
CA GLY A 149 -11.17 1.83 -34.65
C GLY A 149 -10.47 2.38 -35.90
N CYS A 150 -9.28 2.96 -35.75
CA CYS A 150 -8.54 3.61 -36.84
C CYS A 150 -8.12 2.63 -37.95
N VAL A 151 -7.77 1.39 -37.58
CA VAL A 151 -7.33 0.38 -38.54
C VAL A 151 -8.50 -0.09 -39.40
N GLN A 152 -9.67 -0.31 -38.78
CA GLN A 152 -10.90 -0.75 -39.43
C GLN A 152 -11.49 0.35 -40.33
N ALA A 153 -11.35 1.62 -39.92
CA ALA A 153 -11.77 2.77 -40.70
C ALA A 153 -10.82 3.10 -41.87
N GLY A 154 -9.63 2.49 -41.93
CA GLY A 154 -8.61 2.80 -42.95
C GLY A 154 -7.95 4.18 -42.78
N GLY A 155 -8.12 4.82 -41.62
CA GLY A 155 -7.65 6.16 -41.34
C GLY A 155 -7.87 6.55 -39.88
N HIS A 156 -7.21 7.61 -39.43
CA HIS A 156 -7.37 8.08 -38.05
C HIS A 156 -8.81 8.50 -37.79
N LYS A 157 -9.36 8.04 -36.67
CA LYS A 157 -10.68 8.38 -36.16
C LYS A 157 -10.51 9.17 -34.86
N GLU A 158 -11.20 10.30 -34.78
CA GLU A 158 -11.21 11.11 -33.57
C GLU A 158 -11.90 10.36 -32.43
N PRO A 159 -11.43 10.46 -31.17
CA PRO A 159 -12.06 9.78 -30.05
C PRO A 159 -13.51 10.22 -29.86
N VAL A 160 -14.33 9.32 -29.35
CA VAL A 160 -15.74 9.61 -29.01
C VAL A 160 -15.79 10.16 -27.58
N ALA A 161 -16.63 11.15 -27.35
CA ALA A 161 -16.82 11.74 -26.02
C ALA A 161 -17.39 10.75 -25.01
N TYR A 162 -17.02 10.95 -23.74
CA TYR A 162 -17.41 10.11 -22.62
C TYR A 162 -18.94 9.97 -22.49
N SER A 163 -19.68 11.06 -22.64
CA SER A 163 -21.14 11.12 -22.48
C SER A 163 -21.90 11.36 -23.79
N GLY A 164 -21.19 11.55 -24.90
CA GLY A 164 -21.76 11.89 -26.20
C GLY A 164 -22.40 13.29 -26.30
N THR A 165 -22.38 14.09 -25.22
CA THR A 165 -22.95 15.45 -25.17
C THR A 165 -21.87 16.54 -25.29
N VAL A 166 -20.66 16.26 -24.82
CA VAL A 166 -19.50 17.17 -24.84
C VAL A 166 -18.41 16.70 -25.81
N GLY A 167 -17.31 17.44 -25.91
CA GLY A 167 -16.17 17.06 -26.75
C GLY A 167 -15.45 15.79 -26.27
N ALA A 168 -14.66 15.18 -27.16
CA ALA A 168 -13.93 13.93 -26.87
C ALA A 168 -12.95 14.02 -25.68
N TYR A 169 -12.47 15.22 -25.38
CA TYR A 169 -11.52 15.51 -24.31
C TYR A 169 -12.14 16.34 -23.18
N GLU A 170 -13.46 16.46 -23.17
CA GLU A 170 -14.22 17.20 -22.17
C GLU A 170 -14.97 16.20 -21.28
N LEU A 171 -14.97 16.47 -19.99
CA LEU A 171 -15.72 15.70 -19.00
C LEU A 171 -16.93 16.53 -18.60
N ASP A 172 -18.11 15.91 -18.59
CA ASP A 172 -19.39 16.56 -18.26
C ASP A 172 -19.89 16.16 -16.88
N TYR A 173 -18.98 16.12 -15.91
CA TYR A 173 -19.37 15.85 -14.53
C TYR A 173 -20.30 16.94 -14.00
N ASP A 174 -21.18 16.55 -13.08
CA ASP A 174 -21.93 17.49 -12.26
C ASP A 174 -20.95 18.10 -11.24
N GLU A 175 -20.40 19.27 -11.57
CA GLU A 175 -19.43 19.98 -10.73
C GLU A 175 -20.02 20.39 -9.38
N ASP A 176 -21.33 20.68 -9.31
CA ASP A 176 -22.00 21.05 -8.07
C ASP A 176 -22.15 19.83 -7.14
N ASP A 177 -22.53 18.67 -7.69
CA ASP A 177 -22.55 17.41 -6.94
C ASP A 177 -21.13 17.00 -6.50
N TRP A 178 -20.14 17.15 -7.39
CA TRP A 178 -18.74 16.86 -7.06
C TRP A 178 -18.22 17.74 -5.93
N ILE A 179 -18.43 19.06 -5.98
CA ILE A 179 -18.03 19.99 -4.91
C ILE A 179 -18.73 19.62 -3.61
N THR A 180 -20.01 19.27 -3.67
CA THR A 180 -20.78 18.84 -2.49
C THR A 180 -20.17 17.56 -1.89
N ALA A 181 -19.87 16.56 -2.71
CA ALA A 181 -19.27 15.32 -2.26
C ALA A 181 -17.85 15.52 -1.71
N ALA A 182 -17.00 16.27 -2.42
CA ALA A 182 -15.61 16.51 -2.06
C ALA A 182 -15.48 17.38 -0.80
N SER A 183 -16.41 18.30 -0.56
CA SER A 183 -16.43 19.17 0.63
C SER A 183 -17.17 18.56 1.83
N THR A 184 -17.78 17.37 1.68
CA THR A 184 -18.49 16.70 2.78
C THR A 184 -17.51 16.26 3.86
N ILE A 185 -17.53 16.95 5.00
CA ILE A 185 -16.76 16.60 6.20
C ILE A 185 -17.57 15.60 7.04
N ARG A 186 -16.95 14.47 7.41
CA ARG A 186 -17.53 13.51 8.36
C ARG A 186 -16.63 13.42 9.58
N THR A 187 -17.21 13.63 10.75
CA THR A 187 -16.53 13.48 12.04
C THR A 187 -17.41 12.69 13.00
N GLU A 188 -16.79 11.84 13.79
CA GLU A 188 -17.45 11.11 14.87
C GLU A 188 -16.79 11.53 16.20
N LYS A 189 -17.59 11.56 17.27
CA LYS A 189 -17.09 11.80 18.62
C LYS A 189 -17.77 10.85 19.59
N VAL A 190 -16.96 10.04 20.27
CA VAL A 190 -17.42 9.23 21.40
C VAL A 190 -17.64 10.16 22.60
N ILE A 191 -18.79 10.03 23.24
CA ILE A 191 -19.17 10.85 24.39
C ILE A 191 -19.58 9.92 25.51
N ASP A 192 -19.00 10.12 26.69
CA ASP A 192 -19.36 9.37 27.88
C ASP A 192 -20.81 9.62 28.26
N ARG A 193 -21.50 8.54 28.61
CA ARG A 193 -22.90 8.62 29.04
C ARG A 193 -22.95 9.26 30.43
N PRO A 194 -23.90 10.19 30.71
CA PRO A 194 -24.02 10.76 32.06
C PRO A 194 -24.35 9.69 33.11
N THR A 195 -23.87 9.88 34.33
CA THR A 195 -24.15 9.00 35.48
C THR A 195 -25.54 9.21 36.07
N SER A 196 -26.15 10.38 35.85
CA SER A 196 -27.52 10.70 36.27
C SER A 196 -28.20 11.67 35.29
N GLY A 197 -29.54 11.59 35.19
CA GLY A 197 -30.33 12.52 34.38
C GLY A 197 -30.14 12.39 32.86
N VAL A 198 -30.26 13.52 32.16
CA VAL A 198 -30.12 13.63 30.69
C VAL A 198 -29.14 14.75 30.36
N THR A 199 -28.15 14.48 29.51
CA THR A 199 -27.23 15.47 28.95
C THR A 199 -27.57 15.69 27.49
N PHE A 200 -27.83 16.94 27.09
CA PHE A 200 -28.09 17.29 25.69
C PHE A 200 -26.80 17.71 25.00
N ILE A 201 -26.59 17.19 23.79
CA ILE A 201 -25.42 17.45 22.97
C ILE A 201 -25.87 17.91 21.59
N ARG A 202 -25.18 18.86 21.00
CA ARG A 202 -25.35 19.27 19.61
C ARG A 202 -24.00 19.57 18.97
N ALA A 203 -23.91 19.40 17.66
CA ALA A 203 -22.77 19.85 16.87
C ALA A 203 -23.09 21.20 16.22
N ARG A 204 -22.07 22.04 16.04
CA ARG A 204 -22.14 23.31 15.29
C ARG A 204 -21.05 23.29 14.23
N ALA A 205 -21.40 23.70 13.02
CA ALA A 205 -20.45 23.99 11.96
C ALA A 205 -20.06 25.47 12.08
N VAL A 206 -18.77 25.72 12.30
CA VAL A 206 -18.19 27.07 12.41
C VAL A 206 -17.03 27.21 11.43
N ASP A 207 -16.84 28.40 10.88
CA ASP A 207 -15.68 28.71 10.06
C ASP A 207 -14.44 29.10 10.89
N PRO A 208 -13.27 29.35 10.26
CA PRO A 208 -12.05 29.74 10.98
C PRO A 208 -12.17 31.06 11.76
N ASP A 209 -13.08 31.95 11.36
CA ASP A 209 -13.34 33.23 12.03
C ASP A 209 -14.34 33.08 13.20
N GLY A 210 -14.89 31.87 13.37
CA GLY A 210 -15.82 31.51 14.44
C GLY A 210 -17.30 31.80 14.13
N VAL A 211 -17.64 32.13 12.88
CA VAL A 211 -19.03 32.33 12.44
C VAL A 211 -19.73 30.98 12.31
N GLU A 212 -20.96 30.87 12.84
CA GLU A 212 -21.77 29.66 12.75
C GLU A 212 -22.52 29.57 11.42
N HIS A 213 -22.35 28.44 10.72
CA HIS A 213 -23.00 28.14 9.44
C HIS A 213 -24.16 27.14 9.59
N GLY A 214 -24.27 26.49 10.74
CA GLY A 214 -25.37 25.60 11.05
C GLY A 214 -25.14 24.81 12.35
N ALA A 215 -26.21 24.20 12.86
CA ALA A 215 -26.17 23.32 14.02
C ALA A 215 -27.03 22.08 13.80
N SER A 216 -26.65 20.97 14.42
CA SER A 216 -27.52 19.80 14.51
C SER A 216 -28.67 20.05 15.47
N ASP A 217 -29.73 19.26 15.35
CA ASP A 217 -30.70 19.12 16.42
C ASP A 217 -30.01 18.58 17.69
N PRO A 218 -30.47 19.01 18.89
CA PRO A 218 -29.92 18.52 20.14
C PRO A 218 -30.33 17.07 20.38
N LEU A 219 -29.35 16.22 20.69
CA LEU A 219 -29.52 14.84 21.09
C LEU A 219 -29.41 14.70 22.61
N GLY A 220 -30.44 14.13 23.25
CA GLY A 220 -30.42 13.84 24.69
C GLY A 220 -29.85 12.46 25.01
N LEU A 221 -28.64 12.40 25.58
CA LEU A 221 -28.08 11.18 26.16
C LEU A 221 -28.59 11.00 27.58
N ARG A 222 -29.29 9.90 27.84
CA ARG A 222 -29.79 9.55 29.17
C ARG A 222 -28.80 8.69 29.93
N ALA A 223 -28.77 8.85 31.24
CA ALA A 223 -28.08 7.90 32.11
C ALA A 223 -28.61 6.48 31.89
N ARG A 224 -27.71 5.50 31.86
CA ARG A 224 -28.07 4.10 31.79
C ARG A 224 -28.48 3.70 33.20
N SER A 225 -29.64 3.07 33.36
CA SER A 225 -29.90 2.32 34.58
C SER A 225 -28.92 1.15 34.61
N VAL A 226 -28.00 1.15 35.56
CA VAL A 226 -27.27 -0.07 35.91
C VAL A 226 -28.34 -1.05 36.42
N ALA A 227 -28.43 -2.23 35.81
CA ALA A 227 -29.26 -3.28 36.37
C ALA A 227 -28.61 -3.72 37.68
N ASP A 228 -29.38 -3.80 38.76
CA ASP A 228 -28.91 -4.45 39.98
C ASP A 228 -28.31 -5.82 39.64
N ALA A 229 -27.36 -6.29 40.46
CA ALA A 229 -26.83 -7.64 40.30
C ALA A 229 -27.99 -8.64 40.32
N GLY A 230 -28.28 -9.25 39.17
CA GLY A 230 -29.44 -10.13 39.00
C GLY A 230 -29.28 -11.43 39.80
N SER A 231 -28.03 -11.90 39.94
CA SER A 231 -27.67 -12.91 40.94
C SER A 231 -26.16 -12.99 41.15
N VAL A 232 -25.75 -13.29 42.38
CA VAL A 232 -24.40 -13.75 42.72
C VAL A 232 -24.50 -15.20 43.16
N ARG A 233 -23.78 -16.11 42.51
CA ARG A 233 -23.77 -17.54 42.86
C ARG A 233 -22.36 -18.03 43.10
N LEU A 234 -22.14 -18.68 44.23
CA LEU A 234 -20.95 -19.48 44.48
C LEU A 234 -21.11 -20.83 43.77
N ALA A 235 -20.07 -21.24 43.05
CA ALA A 235 -19.96 -22.53 42.41
C ALA A 235 -18.70 -23.24 42.87
N TYR A 236 -18.82 -24.53 43.16
CA TYR A 236 -17.67 -25.37 43.47
C TYR A 236 -16.96 -25.79 42.18
N THR A 237 -15.64 -25.62 42.11
CA THR A 237 -14.88 -25.87 40.87
C THR A 237 -14.02 -27.13 40.93
N SER A 238 -13.34 -27.41 42.04
CA SER A 238 -12.54 -28.64 42.19
C SER A 238 -12.23 -28.98 43.66
N ALA A 239 -12.12 -30.27 43.96
CA ALA A 239 -11.67 -30.78 45.26
C ALA A 239 -10.29 -31.43 45.13
N THR A 240 -9.25 -30.77 45.62
CA THR A 240 -7.97 -31.42 45.90
C THR A 240 -7.94 -31.76 47.39
N PRO A 241 -7.43 -32.92 47.84
CA PRO A 241 -7.25 -33.17 49.26
C PRO A 241 -6.43 -32.05 49.92
N GLY A 242 -7.07 -31.26 50.78
CA GLY A 242 -6.48 -30.09 51.45
C GLY A 242 -6.73 -28.72 50.80
N GLN A 243 -7.34 -28.64 49.61
CA GLN A 243 -7.67 -27.39 48.92
C GLN A 243 -9.00 -27.49 48.16
N ALA A 244 -9.91 -26.55 48.40
CA ALA A 244 -11.17 -26.44 47.67
C ALA A 244 -11.11 -25.24 46.71
N GLY A 245 -11.48 -25.47 45.45
CA GLY A 245 -11.69 -24.43 44.46
C GLY A 245 -13.13 -23.94 44.51
N VAL A 246 -13.31 -22.63 44.63
CA VAL A 246 -14.63 -21.97 44.61
C VAL A 246 -14.55 -20.82 43.61
N ALA A 247 -15.60 -20.67 42.80
CA ALA A 247 -15.75 -19.55 41.87
C ALA A 247 -17.02 -18.76 42.20
N VAL A 248 -16.97 -17.45 42.00
CA VAL A 248 -18.14 -16.57 42.08
C VAL A 248 -18.59 -16.24 40.66
N ASN A 249 -19.85 -16.53 40.37
CA ASN A 249 -20.51 -16.14 39.13
C ASN A 249 -21.49 -15.01 39.42
N ILE A 250 -21.19 -13.80 38.91
CA ILE A 250 -22.07 -12.63 39.00
C ILE A 250 -22.76 -12.47 37.65
N THR A 251 -24.09 -12.34 37.65
CA THR A 251 -24.87 -12.07 36.44
C THR A 251 -25.52 -10.69 36.55
N GLY A 252 -25.14 -9.77 35.67
CA GLY A 252 -25.56 -8.36 35.75
C GLY A 252 -24.78 -7.56 36.80
N GLY A 253 -25.18 -6.32 37.05
CA GLY A 253 -24.50 -5.40 37.97
C GLY A 253 -23.70 -4.28 37.28
N PRO A 254 -23.20 -3.31 38.05
CA PRO A 254 -22.32 -2.25 37.56
C PRO A 254 -20.99 -2.78 37.02
N GLU A 255 -20.36 -2.03 36.13
CA GLU A 255 -19.10 -2.39 35.48
C GLU A 255 -17.90 -2.40 36.45
N ASP A 256 -18.01 -1.72 37.59
CA ASP A 256 -16.98 -1.61 38.65
C ASP A 256 -17.24 -2.51 39.87
N LEU A 257 -18.11 -3.51 39.76
CA LEU A 257 -18.41 -4.41 40.87
C LEU A 257 -17.21 -5.31 41.21
N SER A 258 -16.73 -5.22 42.45
CA SER A 258 -15.65 -6.09 42.97
C SER A 258 -16.19 -7.22 43.82
N VAL A 259 -15.56 -8.40 43.75
CA VAL A 259 -15.87 -9.53 44.64
C VAL A 259 -15.10 -9.35 45.96
N VAL A 260 -15.83 -9.31 47.08
CA VAL A 260 -15.24 -9.40 48.43
C VAL A 260 -15.51 -10.79 48.97
N TRP A 261 -14.47 -11.42 49.49
CA TRP A 261 -14.55 -12.75 50.10
C TRP A 261 -14.71 -12.63 51.61
N GLU A 262 -15.69 -13.32 52.15
CA GLU A 262 -15.99 -13.34 53.58
C GLU A 262 -16.09 -14.78 54.05
N GLU A 263 -15.66 -15.02 55.29
CA GLU A 263 -15.81 -16.30 55.98
C GLU A 263 -16.73 -16.16 57.18
N SER A 264 -17.39 -17.26 57.51
CA SER A 264 -18.25 -17.34 58.67
C SER A 264 -18.15 -18.73 59.30
N PRO A 265 -17.88 -18.84 60.61
CA PRO A 265 -17.86 -20.13 61.31
C PRO A 265 -19.27 -20.68 61.57
N ASP A 266 -20.30 -19.82 61.57
CA ASP A 266 -21.70 -20.16 61.91
C ASP A 266 -22.69 -19.91 60.75
N GLY A 267 -22.23 -19.34 59.63
CA GLY A 267 -23.04 -18.97 58.46
C GLY A 267 -23.89 -17.71 58.66
N THR A 268 -23.76 -17.01 59.80
CA THR A 268 -24.59 -15.86 60.17
C THR A 268 -23.79 -14.64 60.57
N THR A 269 -22.57 -14.84 61.10
CA THR A 269 -21.62 -13.79 61.45
C THR A 269 -20.46 -13.84 60.46
N TRP A 270 -20.34 -12.83 59.60
CA TRP A 270 -19.39 -12.79 58.51
C TRP A 270 -18.22 -11.86 58.83
N ALA A 271 -17.01 -12.25 58.42
CA ALA A 271 -15.81 -11.43 58.50
C ALA A 271 -15.05 -11.49 57.17
N ALA A 272 -14.44 -10.38 56.78
CA ALA A 272 -13.60 -10.35 55.57
C ALA A 272 -12.46 -11.37 55.66
N MET A 273 -12.31 -12.19 54.62
CA MET A 273 -11.13 -13.04 54.48
C MET A 273 -9.93 -12.13 54.20
N ASN A 274 -8.88 -12.21 55.01
CA ASN A 274 -7.64 -11.47 54.76
C ASN A 274 -6.93 -12.05 53.53
N THR A 275 -7.16 -11.47 52.35
CA THR A 275 -6.46 -11.81 51.11
C THR A 275 -5.14 -11.04 51.02
N ALA A 276 -4.18 -11.39 51.87
CA ALA A 276 -2.78 -11.01 51.70
C ALA A 276 -2.03 -12.19 51.05
N ASP A 277 -2.31 -12.42 49.76
CA ASP A 277 -1.48 -13.11 48.77
C ASP A 277 -2.37 -13.48 47.57
N GLU A 278 -2.53 -12.57 46.61
CA GLU A 278 -3.07 -12.93 45.29
C GLU A 278 -1.93 -13.39 44.37
N PRO A 279 -1.95 -14.61 43.81
CA PRO A 279 -1.29 -14.86 42.56
C PRO A 279 -2.19 -14.38 41.43
N THR A 280 -1.77 -13.29 40.78
CA THR A 280 -2.26 -12.85 39.47
C THR A 280 -2.33 -14.03 38.50
N GLY A 281 -3.53 -14.38 38.08
CA GLY A 281 -3.79 -15.43 37.10
C GLY A 281 -4.76 -14.92 36.04
N ASP A 282 -4.27 -14.04 35.17
CA ASP A 282 -4.88 -13.77 33.87
C ASP A 282 -5.11 -15.12 33.16
N ARG A 283 -6.39 -15.43 32.94
CA ARG A 283 -6.82 -16.46 31.99
C ARG A 283 -7.84 -15.86 31.06
N SER A 284 -7.36 -14.96 30.21
CA SER A 284 -7.86 -14.80 28.86
C SER A 284 -7.81 -16.14 28.14
N GLN A 285 -8.95 -16.67 27.69
CA GLN A 285 -9.01 -17.78 26.73
C GLN A 285 -10.24 -17.66 25.81
N PRO A 286 -10.15 -18.24 24.59
CA PRO A 286 -10.41 -17.59 23.30
C PRO A 286 -11.88 -17.43 22.91
#